data_AF-A0A381XTC4-F1
#
_entry.id   AF-A0A381XTC4-F1
#
_cell.length_a   1.000
_cell.length_b   1.000
_cell.length_c   1.000
_cell.angle_alpha   90.00
_cell.angle_beta   90.00
_cell.angle_gamma   90.00
#
_symmetry.space_group_name_H-M   'P 1'
#
loop_
_entity.id
_entity.type
_entity.pdbx_description
1 polymer ?
#
loop_
_entity_poly.entity_id
_entity_poly.type
_entity_poly.pdbx_seq_one_letter_code
_entity_poly.pdbx_strand_id
1 'polypeptide(L)'
;METTNLINKFKSQTNFKIKKIGIGVPELITNKGIIRDQYNFKWHNFDLSKKFNKNGFLTKVDSDVRNAIRAEKYYGHGHKIDNFIYINIGTGLS
;
A
#
# COMPACT_ATOMS: atom_id res chain seq x y z
N MET A 1 12.81 5.49 10.34
CA MET A 1 12.90 4.03 10.57
C MET A 1 13.40 3.40 9.27
N GLU A 2 14.55 2.73 9.28
CA GLU A 2 15.07 2.10 8.08
C GLU A 2 14.22 0.88 7.69
N THR A 3 13.90 0.75 6.40
CA THR A 3 13.11 -0.37 5.86
C THR A 3 13.74 -1.73 6.17
N THR A 4 15.07 -1.77 6.30
CA THR A 4 15.86 -2.93 6.73
C THR A 4 15.44 -3.44 8.11
N ASN A 5 15.20 -2.55 9.08
CA ASN A 5 14.80 -2.95 10.43
C ASN A 5 13.42 -3.63 10.43
N LEU A 6 12.50 -3.13 9.61
CA LEU A 6 11.17 -3.72 9.48
C LEU A 6 11.24 -5.13 8.86
N ILE A 7 12.03 -5.29 7.80
CA ILE A 7 12.24 -6.57 7.13
C ILE A 7 12.91 -7.58 8.05
N ASN A 8 13.95 -7.17 8.78
CA ASN A 8 14.65 -8.05 9.72
C ASN A 8 13.74 -8.48 10.87
N LYS A 9 12.92 -7.56 11.40
CA LYS A 9 11.91 -7.89 12.41
C LYS A 9 10.88 -8.91 11.89
N PHE A 10 10.39 -8.75 10.66
CA PHE A 10 9.49 -9.75 10.07
C PHE A 10 10.17 -11.12 9.92
N LYS A 11 11.41 -11.15 9.44
CA LYS A 11 12.18 -12.40 9.29
C LYS A 11 12.48 -13.09 10.62
N SER A 12 12.66 -12.35 11.71
CA SER A 12 12.89 -12.95 13.02
C SER A 12 11.62 -13.55 13.64
N GLN A 13 10.44 -13.21 13.11
CA GLN A 13 9.14 -13.64 13.64
C GLN A 13 8.47 -14.71 12.75
N THR A 14 8.96 -14.95 11.53
CA THR A 14 8.33 -15.86 10.59
C THR A 14 9.37 -16.60 9.74
N ASN A 15 9.03 -17.80 9.27
CA ASN A 15 9.84 -18.54 8.30
C ASN A 15 9.46 -18.21 6.84
N PHE A 16 8.64 -17.18 6.60
CA PHE A 16 8.19 -16.85 5.25
C PHE A 16 9.27 -16.10 4.45
N LYS A 17 9.51 -16.57 3.22
CA LYS A 17 10.33 -15.85 2.25
C LYS A 17 9.52 -14.76 1.56
N ILE A 18 9.86 -13.50 1.82
CA ILE A 18 9.24 -12.35 1.14
C ILE A 18 9.66 -12.35 -0.34
N LYS A 19 8.70 -12.54 -1.25
CA LYS A 19 8.93 -12.45 -2.71
C LYS A 19 8.64 -11.06 -3.28
N LYS A 20 7.58 -10.42 -2.78
CA LYS A 20 7.08 -9.10 -3.22
C LYS A 20 6.46 -8.39 -2.03
N ILE A 21 6.39 -7.06 -2.09
CA ILE A 21 5.78 -6.22 -1.05
C ILE A 21 4.71 -5.33 -1.67
N GLY A 22 3.53 -5.31 -1.06
CA GLY A 22 2.48 -4.33 -1.33
C GLY A 22 2.32 -3.41 -0.13
N ILE A 23 2.17 -2.11 -0.35
CA ILE A 23 2.02 -1.10 0.70
C ILE A 23 0.79 -0.25 0.40
N GLY A 24 -0.13 -0.17 1.36
CA GLY A 24 -1.22 0.81 1.36
C GLY A 24 -0.83 2.03 2.19
N VAL A 25 -1.07 3.23 1.67
CA VAL A 25 -0.79 4.48 2.39
C VAL A 25 -2.05 5.35 2.38
N PRO A 26 -2.43 5.94 3.52
CA PRO A 26 -3.62 6.81 3.63
C PRO A 26 -3.30 8.24 3.17
N GLU A 27 -2.91 8.39 1.90
CA GLU A 27 -2.52 9.66 1.28
C GLU A 27 -2.96 9.71 -0.18
N LEU A 28 -2.98 10.92 -0.77
CA LEU A 28 -3.16 11.06 -2.22
C LEU A 28 -1.94 10.47 -2.96
N ILE A 29 -2.19 9.36 -3.65
CA ILE A 29 -1.17 8.63 -4.41
C ILE A 29 -1.52 8.60 -5.89
N THR A 30 -0.55 8.95 -6.73
CA THR A 30 -0.67 8.78 -8.19
C THR A 30 -0.75 7.31 -8.59
N ASN A 31 -1.24 7.01 -9.78
CA ASN A 31 -1.23 5.64 -10.33
C ASN A 31 0.18 5.03 -10.48
N LYS A 32 1.25 5.84 -10.34
CA LYS A 32 2.65 5.41 -10.34
C LYS A 32 3.17 5.10 -8.93
N GLY A 33 2.36 5.20 -7.88
CA GLY A 33 2.77 4.96 -6.49
C GLY A 33 3.49 6.12 -5.82
N ILE A 34 3.52 7.30 -6.45
CA ILE A 34 4.12 8.52 -5.87
C ILE A 34 3.11 9.21 -4.97
N ILE A 35 3.51 9.46 -3.72
CA ILE A 35 2.75 10.21 -2.72
C ILE A 35 2.84 11.70 -3.06
N ARG A 36 1.68 12.37 -3.16
CA ARG A 36 1.58 13.78 -3.59
C ARG A 36 1.10 14.72 -2.51
N ASP A 37 0.42 14.21 -1.51
CA ASP A 37 -0.05 15.03 -0.41
C ASP A 37 0.94 15.00 0.76
N GLN A 38 0.71 15.89 1.71
CA GLN A 38 1.44 15.98 2.96
C GLN A 38 0.51 16.16 4.17
N TYR A 39 -0.76 15.75 4.04
CA TYR A 39 -1.78 15.99 5.05
C TYR A 39 -1.50 15.20 6.34
N ASN A 40 -1.26 13.89 6.23
CA ASN A 40 -0.95 13.05 7.40
C ASN A 40 0.57 12.89 7.58
N PHE A 41 1.34 12.85 6.49
CA PHE A 41 2.79 12.64 6.53
C PHE A 41 3.55 13.68 5.71
N LYS A 42 4.74 14.10 6.16
CA LYS A 42 5.64 14.98 5.38
C LYS A 42 6.34 14.24 4.22
N TRP A 43 5.55 13.61 3.34
CA TRP A 43 5.99 12.72 2.26
C TRP A 43 5.62 13.26 0.86
N HIS A 44 5.63 14.58 0.70
CA HIS A 44 5.36 15.19 -0.59
C HIS A 44 6.36 14.75 -1.67
N ASN A 45 5.84 14.35 -2.83
CA ASN A 45 6.61 13.84 -3.97
C ASN A 45 7.54 12.67 -3.61
N PHE A 46 7.13 11.84 -2.65
CA PHE A 46 7.91 10.73 -2.13
C PHE A 46 7.54 9.41 -2.78
N ASP A 47 8.56 8.64 -3.17
CA ASP A 47 8.43 7.29 -3.70
C ASP A 47 8.90 6.28 -2.65
N LEU A 48 7.96 5.77 -1.87
CA LEU A 48 8.25 4.82 -0.79
C LEU A 48 8.76 3.47 -1.35
N SER A 49 8.39 3.09 -2.57
CA SER A 49 8.81 1.82 -3.17
C SER A 49 10.33 1.73 -3.30
N LYS A 50 10.98 2.87 -3.61
CA LYS A 50 12.45 2.96 -3.73
C LYS A 50 13.19 2.57 -2.46
N LYS A 51 12.61 2.79 -1.28
CA LYS A 51 13.24 2.43 0.00
C LYS A 51 13.29 0.92 0.23
N PHE A 52 12.38 0.16 -0.36
CA PHE A 52 12.35 -1.30 -0.28
C PHE A 52 13.04 -1.96 -1.49
N ASN A 53 12.91 -1.38 -2.68
CA ASN A 53 13.59 -1.85 -3.89
C ASN A 53 15.12 -1.82 -3.73
N LYS A 54 15.67 -0.82 -3.01
CA LYS A 54 17.10 -0.76 -2.66
C LYS A 54 17.60 -1.98 -1.89
N ASN A 55 16.70 -2.67 -1.17
CA ASN A 55 17.00 -3.88 -0.42
C ASN A 55 16.67 -5.16 -1.22
N GLY A 56 16.43 -5.04 -2.52
CA GLY A 56 16.16 -6.17 -3.42
C GLY A 56 14.70 -6.65 -3.47
N PHE A 57 13.76 -5.94 -2.84
CA PHE A 57 12.35 -6.35 -2.82
C PHE A 57 11.53 -5.62 -3.87
N LEU A 58 10.89 -6.36 -4.77
CA LEU A 58 9.91 -5.77 -5.70
C LEU A 58 8.71 -5.24 -4.93
N THR A 59 8.58 -3.92 -4.90
CA THR A 59 7.60 -3.22 -4.06
C THR A 59 6.64 -2.38 -4.89
N LYS A 60 5.34 -2.47 -4.61
CA LYS A 60 4.31 -1.56 -5.13
C LYS A 60 3.64 -0.82 -3.98
N VAL A 61 3.40 0.47 -4.20
CA VAL A 61 2.74 1.36 -3.26
C VAL A 61 1.46 1.85 -3.92
N ASP A 62 0.38 1.85 -3.16
CA ASP A 62 -0.91 2.36 -3.61
C ASP A 62 -1.71 2.97 -2.46
N SER A 63 -2.80 3.66 -2.77
CA SER A 63 -3.68 4.17 -1.71
C SER A 63 -4.35 3.01 -0.96
N ASP A 64 -4.57 3.22 0.33
CA ASP A 64 -5.32 2.32 1.20
C ASP A 64 -6.73 2.03 0.64
N VAL A 65 -7.46 3.04 0.18
CA VAL A 65 -8.81 2.90 -0.39
C VAL A 65 -8.79 2.06 -1.68
N ARG A 66 -7.78 2.25 -2.55
CA ARG A 66 -7.62 1.41 -3.76
C ARG A 66 -7.23 -0.03 -3.42
N ASN A 67 -6.54 -0.25 -2.30
CA ASN A 67 -6.27 -1.60 -1.83
C ASN A 67 -7.51 -2.25 -1.22
N ALA A 68 -8.34 -1.49 -0.51
CA ALA A 68 -9.62 -1.97 0.04
C ALA A 68 -10.58 -2.41 -1.08
N ILE A 69 -10.79 -1.57 -2.11
CA ILE A 69 -11.64 -1.96 -3.26
C ILE A 69 -11.10 -3.20 -3.98
N ARG A 70 -9.77 -3.37 -4.09
CA ARG A 70 -9.20 -4.61 -4.65
C ARG A 70 -9.46 -5.81 -3.75
N ALA A 71 -9.35 -5.65 -2.44
CA ALA A 71 -9.68 -6.72 -1.51
C ALA A 71 -11.16 -7.15 -1.67
N GLU A 72 -12.09 -6.20 -1.78
CA GLU A 72 -13.49 -6.50 -2.09
C GLU A 72 -13.66 -7.18 -3.46
N LYS A 73 -12.94 -6.72 -4.49
CA LYS A 73 -12.98 -7.34 -5.83
C LYS A 73 -12.42 -8.76 -5.85
N TYR A 74 -11.40 -9.08 -5.06
CA TYR A 74 -10.77 -10.40 -5.12
C TYR A 74 -11.33 -11.37 -4.09
N TYR A 75 -11.77 -10.88 -2.94
CA TYR A 75 -12.08 -11.71 -1.77
C TYR A 75 -13.40 -11.34 -1.07
N GLY A 76 -14.05 -10.24 -1.45
CA GLY A 76 -15.26 -9.74 -0.79
C GLY A 76 -16.47 -9.67 -1.72
N HIS A 77 -17.32 -8.68 -1.49
CA HIS A 77 -18.62 -8.55 -2.16
C HIS A 77 -18.51 -8.21 -3.65
N GLY A 78 -17.36 -7.69 -4.09
CA GLY A 78 -17.07 -7.39 -5.49
C GLY A 78 -16.64 -8.59 -6.33
N HIS A 79 -16.42 -9.78 -5.75
CA HIS A 79 -15.81 -10.92 -6.44
C HIS A 79 -16.46 -11.28 -7.78
N LYS A 80 -17.79 -11.30 -7.84
CA LYS A 80 -18.57 -11.65 -9.04
C LYS A 80 -19.24 -10.45 -9.71
N ILE A 81 -18.84 -9.23 -9.35
CA ILE A 81 -19.43 -8.00 -9.89
C ILE A 81 -18.41 -7.32 -10.79
N ASP A 82 -18.73 -7.17 -12.08
CA ASP A 82 -17.80 -6.58 -13.04
C ASP A 82 -17.55 -5.09 -12.76
N ASN A 83 -18.63 -4.36 -12.50
CA ASN A 83 -18.60 -2.92 -12.21
C ASN A 83 -19.22 -2.67 -10.84
N PHE A 84 -18.42 -2.18 -9.90
CA PHE A 84 -18.90 -1.79 -8.59
C PHE A 84 -18.12 -0.57 -8.09
N ILE A 85 -18.75 0.15 -7.18
CA ILE A 85 -18.15 1.30 -6.50
C ILE A 85 -17.91 0.90 -5.06
N TYR A 86 -16.78 1.34 -4.52
CA TYR A 86 -16.48 1.26 -3.10
C TYR A 86 -16.44 2.68 -2.56
N ILE A 87 -17.14 2.92 -1.46
CA ILE A 87 -17.17 4.21 -0.76
C ILE A 87 -16.66 3.95 0.65
N ASN A 88 -15.58 4.64 1.04
CA ASN A 88 -15.09 4.62 2.41
C ASN A 88 -15.65 5.83 3.17
N ILE A 89 -16.45 5.57 4.21
CA ILE A 89 -16.99 6.59 5.11
C ILE A 89 -16.29 6.46 6.46
N GLY A 90 -15.34 7.36 6.74
CA GLY A 90 -14.56 7.37 7.97
C GLY A 90 -14.28 8.80 8.45
N THR A 91 -13.03 9.08 8.80
CA THR A 91 -12.60 10.47 9.13
C THR A 91 -12.74 11.43 7.94
N GLY A 92 -12.69 10.89 6.72
CA GLY A 92 -13.06 11.56 5.48
C GLY A 92 -13.97 10.68 4.64
N LEU A 93 -14.20 11.12 3.39
CA LEU A 93 -14.95 10.40 2.38
C LEU A 93 -14.02 10.12 1.19
N SER A 94 -14.01 8.89 0.70
CA SER A 94 -13.21 8.46 -0.45
C SER A 94 -13.94 7.44 -1.31
#